data_AF-A0A4Z1EXH3-F1
#
_entry.id   AF-A0A4Z1EXH3-F1
#
_cell.length_a   1.000
_cell.length_b   1.000
_cell.length_c   1.000
_cell.angle_alpha   90.00
_cell.angle_beta   90.00
_cell.angle_gamma   90.00
#
_symmetry.space_group_name_H-M   'P 1'
#
loop_
_entity.id
_entity.type
_entity.pdbx_description
1 polymer ?
#
loop_
_entity_poly.entity_id
_entity_poly.type
_entity_poly.pdbx_seq_one_letter_code
_entity_poly.pdbx_strand_id
1 'polypeptide(L)'
;MDLRILRRPVASIFSAKPQCLLSLNATARRHESSYRRSKQRLNVKPDPNFVPSNGAPQDHIIFNPPSSSPSVFHTPLKFLPKDDKRRKLLAITQERLNALSHRLPPPVNPKQLKYERHHLSEKDVAEIRRLRAEEPEKWTRLQLAKKFNCSSIFIGMITEASAEKRDLEREKLEAVKARWGPTRTAARENRQRRIELAKRDE
;
A
#
# COMPACT_ATOMS: atom_id res chain seq x y z
N MET A 1 -41.13 24.36 -33.47
CA MET A 1 -40.95 24.04 -34.90
C MET A 1 -39.61 24.63 -35.29
N ASP A 2 -38.56 23.82 -35.42
CA ASP A 2 -37.32 24.28 -36.05
C ASP A 2 -36.59 23.11 -36.70
N LEU A 3 -36.39 23.28 -38.01
CA LEU A 3 -36.01 22.27 -38.97
C LEU A 3 -34.47 22.16 -39.00
N ARG A 4 -33.96 21.00 -38.59
CA ARG A 4 -32.55 20.64 -38.77
C ARG A 4 -32.27 20.48 -40.27
N ILE A 5 -31.56 21.45 -40.84
CA ILE A 5 -31.05 21.39 -42.22
C ILE A 5 -29.95 20.31 -42.29
N LEU A 6 -30.33 19.13 -42.75
CA LEU A 6 -29.41 18.07 -43.16
C LEU A 6 -28.78 18.46 -44.50
N ARG A 7 -27.57 19.02 -44.49
CA ARG A 7 -26.76 19.09 -45.71
C ARG A 7 -26.22 17.69 -46.05
N ARG A 8 -26.83 17.04 -47.04
CA ARG A 8 -26.23 15.90 -47.76
C ARG A 8 -25.46 16.43 -48.98
N PRO A 9 -24.31 15.84 -49.34
CA PRO A 9 -23.66 16.15 -50.61
C PRO A 9 -24.48 15.54 -51.77
N VAL A 10 -24.76 16.36 -52.77
CA VAL A 10 -25.36 15.94 -54.04
C VAL A 10 -24.28 15.17 -54.81
N ALA A 11 -24.44 13.85 -54.90
CA ALA A 11 -23.60 13.01 -55.73
C ALA A 11 -24.21 12.91 -57.13
N SER A 12 -23.34 13.13 -58.11
CA SER A 12 -23.49 13.03 -59.55
C SER A 12 -24.41 11.89 -60.02
N ILE A 13 -25.47 12.28 -60.72
CA ILE A 13 -26.17 11.46 -61.71
C ILE A 13 -25.22 11.34 -62.92
N PHE A 14 -25.29 10.23 -63.66
CA PHE A 14 -24.43 9.83 -64.81
C PHE A 14 -23.24 8.91 -64.50
N SER A 15 -23.54 7.67 -64.11
CA SER A 15 -22.71 6.52 -64.49
C SER A 15 -23.62 5.31 -64.65
N ALA A 16 -23.89 4.95 -65.91
CA ALA A 16 -24.65 3.78 -66.32
C ALA A 16 -23.83 2.49 -66.09
N LYS A 17 -23.79 2.02 -64.84
CA LYS A 17 -23.44 0.65 -64.51
C LYS A 17 -24.62 0.04 -63.75
N PRO A 18 -25.06 -1.19 -64.06
CA PRO A 18 -26.10 -1.84 -63.28
C PRO A 18 -25.54 -2.04 -61.87
N GLN A 19 -25.94 -1.17 -60.95
CA GLN A 19 -25.69 -1.35 -59.54
C GLN A 19 -26.49 -2.59 -59.15
N CYS A 20 -25.79 -3.68 -58.85
CA CYS A 20 -26.37 -4.88 -58.27
C CYS A 20 -27.02 -4.48 -56.94
N LEU A 21 -28.33 -4.21 -56.96
CA LEU A 21 -29.16 -3.81 -55.81
C LEU A 21 -29.45 -4.98 -54.85
N LEU A 22 -28.61 -6.02 -54.84
CA LEU A 22 -28.79 -7.21 -53.99
C LEU A 22 -28.09 -7.13 -52.62
N SER A 23 -27.59 -5.97 -52.19
CA SER A 23 -26.94 -5.84 -50.87
C SER A 23 -27.70 -5.03 -49.81
N LEU A 24 -28.90 -4.52 -50.12
CA LEU A 24 -29.61 -3.58 -49.23
C LEU A 24 -30.39 -4.22 -48.07
N ASN A 25 -30.50 -5.55 -48.00
CA ASN A 25 -31.24 -6.24 -46.93
C ASN A 25 -30.40 -7.17 -46.05
N ALA A 26 -29.08 -7.22 -46.26
CA ALA A 26 -28.21 -7.75 -45.23
C ALA A 26 -28.14 -6.69 -44.13
N THR A 27 -28.97 -6.82 -43.08
CA THR A 27 -28.62 -6.19 -41.81
C THR A 27 -27.28 -6.78 -41.41
N ALA A 28 -26.19 -6.10 -41.80
CA ALA A 28 -24.87 -6.37 -41.29
C ALA A 28 -24.87 -5.93 -39.82
N ARG A 29 -25.61 -6.66 -38.98
CA ARG A 29 -25.49 -6.63 -37.54
C ARG A 29 -24.07 -7.13 -37.30
N ARG A 30 -23.11 -6.21 -37.22
CA ARG A 30 -21.77 -6.55 -36.77
C ARG A 30 -21.92 -7.01 -35.32
N HIS A 31 -21.75 -8.31 -35.11
CA HIS A 31 -21.83 -8.92 -33.78
C HIS A 31 -20.58 -8.57 -32.94
N GLU A 32 -19.52 -8.06 -33.58
CA GLU A 32 -18.24 -7.78 -32.94
C GLU A 32 -17.82 -6.30 -33.11
N SER A 33 -17.36 -5.70 -32.00
CA SER A 33 -16.82 -4.35 -31.99
C SER A 33 -15.41 -4.33 -32.60
N SER A 34 -15.18 -3.47 -33.60
CA SER A 34 -13.83 -3.30 -34.15
C SER A 34 -12.87 -2.69 -33.12
N TYR A 35 -11.58 -3.03 -33.23
CA TYR A 35 -10.50 -2.48 -32.41
C TYR A 35 -10.56 -0.95 -32.27
N ARG A 36 -10.83 -0.22 -33.37
CA ARG A 36 -10.93 1.24 -33.38
C ARG A 36 -12.05 1.76 -32.46
N ARG A 37 -13.21 1.09 -32.45
CA ARG A 37 -14.35 1.47 -31.60
C ARG A 37 -14.03 1.23 -30.12
N SER A 38 -13.39 0.10 -29.82
CA SER A 38 -12.95 -0.23 -28.46
C SER A 38 -11.88 0.76 -27.97
N LYS A 39 -10.88 1.08 -28.79
CA LYS A 39 -9.84 2.08 -28.47
C LYS A 39 -10.42 3.47 -28.20
N GLN A 40 -11.37 3.92 -29.02
CA GLN A 40 -12.02 5.22 -28.83
C GLN A 40 -12.86 5.25 -27.54
N ARG A 41 -13.57 4.15 -27.24
CA ARG A 41 -14.40 4.03 -26.03
C ARG A 41 -13.56 3.96 -24.75
N LEU A 42 -12.36 3.37 -24.80
CA LEU A 42 -11.43 3.25 -23.68
C LEU A 42 -10.40 4.40 -23.64
N ASN A 43 -10.58 5.46 -24.42
CA ASN A 43 -9.64 6.57 -24.47
C ASN A 43 -9.67 7.38 -23.17
N VAL A 44 -8.53 7.50 -22.50
CA VAL A 44 -8.34 8.34 -21.32
C VAL A 44 -7.58 9.60 -21.75
N LYS A 45 -8.12 10.78 -21.40
CA LYS A 45 -7.47 12.06 -21.70
C LYS A 45 -6.19 12.22 -20.87
N PRO A 46 -5.14 12.86 -21.42
CA PRO A 46 -3.95 13.18 -20.65
C PRO A 46 -4.25 14.23 -19.56
N ASP A 47 -3.33 14.37 -18.61
CA ASP A 47 -3.40 15.42 -17.59
C ASP A 47 -3.34 16.83 -18.24
N PRO A 48 -4.08 17.82 -17.70
CA PRO A 48 -4.13 19.18 -18.26
C PRO A 48 -2.77 19.84 -18.46
N ASN A 49 -1.78 19.50 -17.64
CA ASN A 49 -0.43 20.07 -17.74
C ASN A 49 0.30 19.68 -19.04
N PHE A 50 -0.15 18.63 -19.75
CA PHE A 50 0.40 18.21 -21.04
C PHE A 50 -0.39 18.74 -22.24
N VAL A 51 -1.52 19.41 -22.00
CA VAL A 51 -2.26 20.07 -23.07
C VAL A 51 -1.55 21.39 -23.38
N PRO A 52 -1.25 21.71 -24.66
CA PRO A 52 -0.58 22.95 -25.00
C PRO A 52 -1.38 24.15 -24.49
N SER A 53 -0.76 24.95 -23.64
CA SER A 53 -1.32 26.21 -23.18
C SER A 53 -1.16 27.24 -24.30
N ASN A 54 -2.27 27.80 -24.79
CA ASN A 54 -2.31 28.73 -25.93
C ASN A 54 -1.69 30.12 -25.65
N GLY A 55 -0.74 30.24 -24.71
CA GLY A 55 -0.22 31.52 -24.23
C GLY A 55 1.25 31.56 -23.83
N ALA A 56 2.02 30.48 -24.04
CA ALA A 56 3.47 30.52 -23.79
C ALA A 56 4.20 31.10 -25.02
N PRO A 57 4.95 32.21 -24.89
CA PRO A 57 5.66 32.83 -26.02
C PRO A 57 6.90 32.03 -26.45
N GLN A 58 7.39 31.13 -25.59
CA GLN A 58 8.60 30.32 -25.81
C GLN A 58 8.54 28.99 -25.06
N ASP A 59 9.47 28.10 -25.38
CA ASP A 59 9.66 26.84 -24.67
C ASP A 59 10.04 27.07 -23.20
N HIS A 60 9.44 26.28 -22.30
CA HIS A 60 9.66 26.39 -20.86
C HIS A 60 9.54 25.02 -20.17
N ILE A 61 10.17 24.89 -19.00
CA ILE A 61 10.13 23.68 -18.19
C ILE A 61 9.00 23.80 -17.17
N ILE A 62 8.08 22.83 -17.18
CA ILE A 62 6.95 22.76 -16.25
C ILE A 62 7.31 21.80 -15.12
N PHE A 63 7.12 22.23 -13.87
CA PHE A 63 7.22 21.36 -12.70
C PHE A 63 5.88 20.64 -12.49
N ASN A 64 5.81 19.36 -12.84
CA ASN A 64 4.59 18.54 -12.75
C ASN A 64 4.80 17.34 -11.79
N PRO A 65 4.68 17.53 -10.46
CA PRO A 65 4.83 16.43 -9.50
C PRO A 65 3.66 15.44 -9.67
N PRO A 66 3.93 14.16 -9.99
CA PRO A 66 2.87 13.20 -10.25
C PRO A 66 2.13 12.78 -8.96
N SER A 67 0.84 12.46 -9.08
CA SER A 67 0.03 11.92 -7.98
C SER A 67 0.22 10.40 -7.82
N SER A 68 1.47 9.94 -7.78
CA SER A 68 1.84 8.54 -7.63
C SER A 68 2.79 8.34 -6.45
N SER A 69 2.93 7.10 -5.99
CA SER A 69 3.92 6.78 -4.95
C SER A 69 5.33 6.97 -5.51
N PRO A 70 6.24 7.64 -4.78
CA PRO A 70 7.63 7.75 -5.20
C PRO A 70 8.31 6.37 -5.26
N SER A 71 9.28 6.23 -6.16
CA SER A 71 10.13 5.03 -6.19
C SER A 71 11.23 5.09 -5.12
N VAL A 72 11.80 3.94 -4.77
CA VAL A 72 12.88 3.82 -3.77
C VAL A 72 14.12 4.67 -4.12
N PHE A 73 14.36 4.92 -5.41
CA PHE A 73 15.47 5.74 -5.89
C PHE A 73 15.30 7.24 -5.61
N HIS A 74 14.09 7.70 -5.27
CA HIS A 74 13.85 9.06 -4.79
C HIS A 74 14.24 9.16 -3.32
N THR A 75 15.55 9.20 -3.06
CA THR A 75 16.10 9.19 -1.71
C THR A 75 15.74 10.47 -0.95
N PRO A 76 15.09 10.38 0.24
CA PRO A 76 14.75 11.55 1.02
C PRO A 76 16.00 12.22 1.59
N LEU A 77 15.90 13.53 1.87
CA LEU A 77 17.01 14.37 2.39
C LEU A 77 17.72 13.78 3.62
N LYS A 78 16.99 13.04 4.46
CA LYS A 78 17.53 12.43 5.68
C LYS A 78 18.54 11.31 5.41
N PHE A 79 18.44 10.65 4.25
CA PHE A 79 19.30 9.52 3.88
C PHE A 79 20.44 9.91 2.94
N LEU A 80 20.48 11.16 2.47
CA LEU A 80 21.60 11.66 1.68
C LEU A 80 22.80 12.01 2.58
N PRO A 81 24.04 11.71 2.13
CA PRO A 81 25.25 12.22 2.76
C PRO A 81 25.23 13.76 2.86
N LYS A 82 25.94 14.29 3.86
CA LYS A 82 25.99 15.74 4.10
C LYS A 82 26.62 16.51 2.93
N ASP A 83 27.57 15.89 2.24
CA ASP A 83 28.33 16.50 1.13
C ASP A 83 27.62 16.41 -0.24
N ASP A 84 26.48 15.72 -0.34
CA ASP A 84 25.74 15.59 -1.60
C ASP A 84 25.11 16.94 -2.01
N LYS A 85 25.53 17.48 -3.16
CA LYS A 85 25.03 18.74 -3.72
C LYS A 85 23.51 18.75 -3.92
N ARG A 86 22.90 17.60 -4.20
CA ARG A 86 21.44 17.45 -4.42
C ARG A 86 20.63 17.82 -3.18
N ARG A 87 21.24 17.78 -1.99
CA ARG A 87 20.61 18.15 -0.72
C ARG A 87 20.02 19.57 -0.75
N LYS A 88 20.70 20.54 -1.39
CA LYS A 88 20.20 21.92 -1.53
C LYS A 88 18.95 21.99 -2.41
N LEU A 89 18.96 21.31 -3.56
CA LEU A 89 17.84 21.31 -4.51
C LEU A 89 16.58 20.66 -3.93
N LEU A 90 16.76 19.54 -3.25
CA LEU A 90 15.66 18.81 -2.60
C LEU A 90 15.08 19.58 -1.40
N ALA A 91 15.90 20.34 -0.67
CA ALA A 91 15.41 21.23 0.39
C ALA A 91 14.47 22.31 -0.17
N ILE A 92 14.90 23.00 -1.23
CA ILE A 92 14.09 24.04 -1.91
C ILE A 92 12.77 23.45 -2.44
N THR A 93 12.84 22.25 -3.04
CA THR A 93 11.63 21.59 -3.57
C THR A 93 10.68 21.17 -2.44
N GLN A 94 11.22 20.65 -1.33
CA GLN A 94 10.44 20.31 -0.15
C GLN A 94 9.76 21.53 0.45
N GLU A 95 10.44 22.68 0.54
CA GLU A 95 9.84 23.94 1.02
C GLU A 95 8.68 24.39 0.12
N ARG A 96 8.84 24.29 -1.21
CA ARG A 96 7.78 24.62 -2.18
C ARG A 96 6.55 23.71 -2.06
N LEU A 97 6.76 22.41 -1.79
CA LEU A 97 5.68 21.42 -1.68
C LEU A 97 5.02 21.41 -0.29
N ASN A 98 5.79 21.62 0.78
CA ASN A 98 5.32 21.53 2.18
C ASN A 98 4.70 22.82 2.71
N ALA A 99 4.48 23.84 1.88
CA ALA A 99 3.94 25.13 2.29
C ALA A 99 2.54 25.08 2.95
N LEU A 100 1.89 23.92 3.06
CA LEU A 100 0.48 23.80 3.44
C LEU A 100 0.16 22.89 4.64
N SER A 101 1.13 22.26 5.33
CA SER A 101 0.77 21.56 6.59
C SER A 101 1.93 21.36 7.55
N HIS A 102 1.93 22.14 8.63
CA HIS A 102 2.72 21.89 9.84
C HIS A 102 2.11 20.79 10.73
N ARG A 103 0.91 20.28 10.40
CA ARG A 103 0.21 19.28 11.19
C ARG A 103 0.45 17.90 10.61
N LEU A 104 1.13 17.05 11.39
CA LEU A 104 1.33 15.65 11.06
C LEU A 104 -0.03 14.91 11.08
N PRO A 105 -0.23 13.89 10.22
CA PRO A 105 -1.39 13.02 10.30
C PRO A 105 -1.42 12.27 11.64
N PRO A 106 -2.59 11.79 12.08
CA PRO A 106 -2.69 11.03 13.32
C PRO A 106 -1.80 9.78 13.25
N PRO A 107 -1.05 9.46 14.31
CA PRO A 107 -0.19 8.30 14.33
C PRO A 107 -1.03 7.01 14.29
N VAL A 108 -0.67 6.08 13.40
CA VAL A 108 -1.33 4.75 13.29
C VAL A 108 -1.15 3.94 14.59
N ASN A 109 0.05 4.04 15.18
CA ASN A 109 0.39 3.43 16.46
C ASN A 109 0.84 4.56 17.41
N PRO A 110 -0.07 5.24 18.12
CA PRO A 110 0.33 6.19 19.15
C PRO A 110 1.12 5.40 20.20
N LYS A 111 2.45 5.57 20.28
CA LYS A 111 3.25 4.99 21.36
C LYS A 111 2.84 5.73 22.64
N GLN A 112 2.08 5.20 23.61
CA GLN A 112 2.22 3.95 24.37
C GLN A 112 3.60 3.80 25.03
N LEU A 113 4.00 4.78 25.83
CA LEU A 113 4.78 4.48 27.04
C LEU A 113 3.79 4.05 28.12
N LYS A 114 3.24 2.83 28.02
CA LYS A 114 2.40 2.29 29.09
C LYS A 114 3.21 1.99 30.36
N TYR A 115 4.51 1.80 30.20
CA TYR A 115 5.43 1.39 31.24
C TYR A 115 6.66 2.30 31.24
N GLU A 116 7.20 2.50 32.43
CA GLU A 116 8.46 3.22 32.63
C GLU A 116 9.62 2.41 32.06
N ARG A 117 10.68 3.12 31.67
CA ARG A 117 11.88 2.51 31.09
C ARG A 117 13.04 2.72 32.03
N HIS A 118 13.89 1.70 32.14
CA HIS A 118 15.15 1.75 32.89
C HIS A 118 15.00 2.05 34.38
N HIS A 119 13.82 1.82 34.98
CA HIS A 119 13.58 2.01 36.42
C HIS A 119 13.85 0.75 37.26
N LEU A 120 14.00 -0.42 36.63
CA LEU A 120 14.23 -1.68 37.33
C LEU A 120 15.70 -1.86 37.72
N SER A 121 15.92 -2.21 38.98
CA SER A 121 17.23 -2.52 39.52
C SER A 121 17.62 -3.98 39.28
N GLU A 122 18.89 -4.32 39.49
CA GLU A 122 19.39 -5.71 39.42
C GLU A 122 18.68 -6.64 40.42
N LYS A 123 18.26 -6.09 41.57
CA LYS A 123 17.51 -6.83 42.59
C LYS A 123 16.12 -7.21 42.08
N ASP A 124 15.44 -6.29 41.38
CA ASP A 124 14.14 -6.56 40.78
C ASP A 124 14.26 -7.63 39.68
N VAL A 125 15.33 -7.59 38.91
CA VAL A 125 15.63 -8.59 37.87
C VAL A 125 15.87 -9.98 38.48
N ALA A 126 16.62 -10.06 39.59
CA ALA A 126 16.83 -11.30 40.32
C ALA A 126 15.50 -11.86 40.88
N GLU A 127 14.64 -10.99 41.41
CA GLU A 127 13.33 -11.38 41.91
C GLU A 127 12.40 -11.86 40.78
N ILE A 128 12.43 -11.20 39.62
CA ILE A 128 11.70 -11.65 38.42
C ILE A 128 12.13 -13.06 38.00
N ARG A 129 13.44 -13.35 38.03
CA ARG A 129 13.99 -14.68 37.74
C ARG A 129 13.50 -15.71 38.74
N ARG A 130 13.58 -15.37 40.03
CA ARG A 130 13.16 -16.23 41.14
C ARG A 130 11.68 -16.59 41.02
N LEU A 131 10.79 -15.60 40.94
CA LEU A 131 9.34 -15.80 40.86
C LEU A 131 8.93 -16.64 39.64
N ARG A 132 9.63 -16.46 38.52
CA ARG A 132 9.38 -17.22 37.28
C ARG A 132 9.82 -18.68 37.39
N ALA A 133 10.92 -18.94 38.10
CA ALA A 133 11.45 -20.28 38.32
C ALA A 133 10.62 -21.07 39.34
N GLU A 134 10.17 -20.41 40.42
CA GLU A 134 9.39 -21.04 41.49
C GLU A 134 7.96 -21.39 41.04
N GLU A 135 7.20 -20.42 40.52
CA GLU A 135 5.80 -20.62 40.16
C GLU A 135 5.48 -20.11 38.74
N PRO A 136 5.88 -20.86 37.68
CA PRO A 136 5.73 -20.40 36.30
C PRO A 136 4.26 -20.31 35.84
N GLU A 137 3.32 -21.01 36.49
CA GLU A 137 1.87 -20.95 36.23
C GLU A 137 1.24 -19.66 36.73
N LYS A 138 1.55 -19.26 37.96
CA LYS A 138 1.06 -18.00 38.54
C LYS A 138 1.78 -16.82 37.90
N TRP A 139 3.11 -16.79 37.98
CA TRP A 139 3.92 -15.66 37.52
C TRP A 139 4.18 -15.71 36.00
N THR A 140 3.11 -15.54 35.22
CA THR A 140 3.20 -15.38 33.77
C THR A 140 3.89 -14.07 33.38
N ARG A 141 4.44 -14.01 32.15
CA ARG A 141 5.09 -12.80 31.61
C ARG A 141 4.23 -11.56 31.75
N LEU A 142 2.91 -11.68 31.57
CA LEU A 142 1.97 -10.57 31.69
C LEU A 142 1.75 -10.14 33.14
N GLN A 143 1.74 -11.07 34.10
CA GLN A 143 1.59 -10.73 35.51
C GLN A 143 2.84 -10.06 36.06
N LEU A 144 4.01 -10.59 35.76
CA LEU A 144 5.27 -9.97 36.16
C LEU A 144 5.43 -8.57 35.52
N ALA A 145 5.04 -8.41 34.25
CA ALA A 145 5.06 -7.12 33.57
C ALA A 145 4.16 -6.09 34.25
N LYS A 146 2.99 -6.51 34.76
CA LYS A 146 2.11 -5.65 35.55
C LYS A 146 2.71 -5.33 36.93
N LYS A 147 3.27 -6.32 37.63
CA LYS A 147 3.84 -6.15 38.98
C LYS A 147 5.02 -5.18 38.99
N PHE A 148 5.92 -5.30 38.01
CA PHE A 148 7.13 -4.49 37.91
C PHE A 148 6.98 -3.28 36.97
N ASN A 149 5.75 -2.99 36.52
CA ASN A 149 5.43 -1.92 35.57
C ASN A 149 6.40 -1.87 34.38
N CYS A 150 6.59 -2.99 33.68
CA CYS A 150 7.55 -3.11 32.59
C CYS A 150 6.95 -3.85 31.38
N SER A 151 7.70 -3.92 30.28
CA SER A 151 7.25 -4.61 29.06
C SER A 151 7.22 -6.13 29.24
N SER A 152 6.18 -6.81 28.75
CA SER A 152 6.15 -8.28 28.69
C SER A 152 7.22 -8.87 27.76
N ILE A 153 7.71 -8.07 26.81
CA ILE A 153 8.85 -8.42 25.95
C ILE A 153 10.13 -8.40 26.80
N PHE A 154 10.32 -7.37 27.62
CA PHE A 154 11.48 -7.26 28.51
C PHE A 154 11.61 -8.46 29.45
N ILE A 155 10.51 -8.89 30.06
CA ILE A 155 10.52 -10.10 30.89
C ILE A 155 10.90 -11.35 30.10
N GLY A 156 10.39 -11.48 28.87
CA GLY A 156 10.76 -12.59 27.99
C GLY A 156 12.22 -12.58 27.54
N MET A 157 12.91 -11.43 27.60
CA MET A 157 14.35 -11.36 27.33
C MET A 157 15.19 -11.77 28.54
N ILE A 158 14.72 -11.51 29.77
CA ILE A 158 15.47 -11.80 30.99
C ILE A 158 15.28 -13.25 31.44
N THR A 159 14.06 -13.77 31.31
CA THR A 159 13.67 -15.07 31.87
C THR A 159 12.84 -15.88 30.89
N GLU A 160 13.21 -17.14 30.75
CA GLU A 160 12.39 -18.14 30.08
C GLU A 160 11.51 -18.89 31.10
N ALA A 161 10.45 -19.54 30.61
CA ALA A 161 9.75 -20.53 31.43
C ALA A 161 10.59 -21.82 31.48
N SER A 162 10.30 -22.71 32.44
CA SER A 162 10.86 -24.06 32.48
C SER A 162 10.67 -24.78 31.13
N ALA A 163 11.61 -25.66 30.78
CA ALA A 163 11.57 -26.41 29.52
C ALA A 163 10.24 -27.17 29.38
N GLU A 164 9.86 -27.91 30.43
CA GLU A 164 8.60 -28.65 30.52
C GLU A 164 7.38 -27.80 30.20
N LYS A 165 7.29 -26.58 30.77
CA LYS A 165 6.16 -25.69 30.51
C LYS A 165 6.11 -25.21 29.06
N ARG A 166 7.27 -24.91 28.45
CA ARG A 166 7.32 -24.50 27.03
C ARG A 166 6.88 -25.65 26.13
N ASP A 167 7.25 -26.87 26.49
CA ASP A 167 6.91 -28.07 25.74
C ASP A 167 5.41 -28.35 25.83
N LEU A 168 4.82 -28.28 27.03
CA LEU A 168 3.38 -28.35 27.25
C LEU A 168 2.61 -27.27 26.48
N GLU A 169 3.12 -26.04 26.43
CA GLU A 169 2.48 -24.96 25.68
C GLU A 169 2.56 -25.20 24.16
N ARG A 170 3.66 -25.78 23.66
CA ARG A 170 3.75 -26.21 22.26
C ARG A 170 2.74 -27.32 21.97
N GLU A 171 2.64 -28.33 22.82
CA GLU A 171 1.68 -29.43 22.64
C GLU A 171 0.24 -28.91 22.61
N LYS A 172 -0.12 -27.98 23.50
CA LYS A 172 -1.43 -27.30 23.47
C LYS A 172 -1.65 -26.56 22.15
N LEU A 173 -0.65 -25.85 21.64
CA LEU A 173 -0.75 -25.15 20.36
C LEU A 173 -0.92 -26.12 19.19
N GLU A 174 -0.21 -27.25 19.19
CA GLU A 174 -0.36 -28.29 18.17
C GLU A 174 -1.74 -28.97 18.25
N ALA A 175 -2.25 -29.26 19.45
CA ALA A 175 -3.62 -29.76 19.62
C ALA A 175 -4.67 -28.77 19.09
N VAL A 176 -4.48 -27.47 19.33
CA VAL A 176 -5.36 -26.42 18.77
C VAL A 176 -5.26 -26.35 17.24
N LYS A 177 -4.07 -26.51 16.67
CA LYS A 177 -3.86 -26.54 15.22
C LYS A 177 -4.46 -27.80 14.59
N ALA A 178 -4.33 -28.96 15.23
CA ALA A 178 -4.92 -30.23 14.78
C ALA A 178 -6.45 -30.15 14.68
N ARG A 179 -7.09 -29.31 15.53
CA ARG A 179 -8.54 -29.07 15.48
C ARG A 179 -8.97 -28.17 14.31
N TRP A 180 -8.05 -27.54 13.57
CA TRP A 180 -8.43 -26.66 12.46
C TRP A 180 -8.95 -27.46 11.27
N GLY A 181 -10.15 -27.11 10.79
CA GLY A 181 -10.67 -27.62 9.52
C GLY A 181 -9.90 -27.05 8.31
N PRO A 182 -10.12 -27.63 7.11
CA PRO A 182 -9.32 -27.34 5.90
C PRO A 182 -9.31 -25.86 5.52
N THR A 183 -10.45 -25.18 5.58
CA THR A 183 -10.57 -23.74 5.25
C THR A 183 -9.73 -22.87 6.18
N ARG A 184 -9.73 -23.17 7.48
CA ARG A 184 -8.98 -22.38 8.48
C ARG A 184 -7.48 -22.59 8.31
N THR A 185 -7.05 -23.82 8.06
CA THR A 185 -5.65 -24.16 7.81
C THR A 185 -5.13 -23.43 6.57
N ALA A 186 -5.85 -23.53 5.44
CA ALA A 186 -5.49 -22.82 4.20
C ALA A 186 -5.43 -21.30 4.38
N ALA A 187 -6.36 -20.70 5.14
CA ALA A 187 -6.35 -19.28 5.43
C ALA A 187 -5.13 -18.84 6.29
N ARG A 188 -4.69 -19.68 7.23
CA ARG A 188 -3.52 -19.41 8.08
C ARG A 188 -2.22 -19.52 7.28
N GLU A 189 -2.10 -20.53 6.43
CA GLU A 189 -0.99 -20.65 5.48
C GLU A 189 -0.92 -19.45 4.53
N ASN A 190 -2.04 -19.04 3.94
CA ASN A 190 -2.09 -17.86 3.07
C ASN A 190 -1.69 -16.58 3.80
N ARG A 191 -2.06 -16.42 5.07
CA ARG A 191 -1.59 -15.30 5.89
C ARG A 191 -0.06 -15.35 6.06
N GLN A 192 0.51 -16.53 6.30
CA GLN A 192 1.95 -16.71 6.44
C GLN A 192 2.68 -16.39 5.13
N ARG A 193 2.17 -16.90 3.99
CA ARG A 193 2.68 -16.58 2.65
C ARG A 193 2.68 -15.07 2.39
N ARG A 194 1.58 -14.37 2.69
CA ARG A 194 1.51 -12.90 2.54
C ARG A 194 2.53 -12.15 3.40
N ILE A 195 2.81 -12.64 4.61
CA ILE A 195 3.83 -12.04 5.47
C ILE A 195 5.23 -12.27 4.90
N GLU A 196 5.48 -13.44 4.33
CA GLU A 196 6.77 -13.77 3.70
C GLU A 196 7.00 -12.98 2.42
N LEU A 197 5.99 -12.86 1.56
CA LEU A 197 6.02 -12.02 0.36
C LEU A 197 6.27 -10.55 0.73
N ALA A 198 5.52 -10.02 1.70
CA ALA A 198 5.71 -8.65 2.17
C ALA A 198 7.12 -8.38 2.75
N LYS A 199 7.81 -9.39 3.29
CA LYS A 199 9.21 -9.25 3.74
C LYS A 199 10.23 -9.25 2.59
N ARG A 200 9.83 -9.73 1.42
CA ARG A 200 10.61 -9.71 0.16
C ARG A 200 10.24 -8.53 -0.73
N ASP A 201 9.37 -7.63 -0.26
CA ASP A 201 8.79 -6.54 -1.04
C ASP A 201 7.99 -7.03 -2.29
N GLU A 202 7.33 -8.19 -2.17
CA GLU A 202 6.42 -8.82 -3.15
C GLU A 202 4.95 -8.78 -2.68
#